data_AF-A0A8K0R3G6-F1
#
_entry.id   AF-A0A8K0R3G6-F1
#
_cell.length_a   1.000
_cell.length_b   1.000
_cell.length_c   1.000
_cell.angle_alpha   90.00
_cell.angle_beta   90.00
_cell.angle_gamma   90.00
#
_symmetry.space_group_name_H-M   'P 1'
#
loop_
_entity.id
_entity.type
_entity.pdbx_description
1 polymer ?
#
loop_
_entity_poly.entity_id
_entity_poly.type
_entity_poly.pdbx_seq_one_letter_code
_entity_poly.pdbx_strand_id
1 'polypeptide(L)'
;MSDSPVLPTRLLYVDTSSEGTGLRVQLHLTSASRAEATATRYATLSYCWGGPQEFQLNTESESMLMSGFQASLLPKTLHDAVQVAWDIGLRWIWIDGLCIRQDDVEDKAMEVARMHLIYGSSFVTISASRADSCAQGFLHQSSLPAPATVGYKIPYASPSKRQGSVILSKLFRKISPIDNRGWTLQEHLLAHRVVRFTDYQLHWTCMDTSMFEPKSPESLPTSHVRNVKLAYEMYKGIRDENRGCRHWMNIVEEYCRRRLTDGSDKLPAMSGIAESWARTSNDEYLAGL
;
A
#
# COMPACT_ATOMS: atom_id res chain seq x y z
N MET A 1 22.04 1.09 -8.53
CA MET A 1 22.72 0.71 -7.27
C MET A 1 21.69 0.70 -6.15
N SER A 2 21.64 -0.35 -5.32
CA SER A 2 20.63 -0.52 -4.27
C SER A 2 20.85 0.49 -3.15
N ASP A 3 19.83 1.27 -2.78
CA ASP A 3 19.82 1.98 -1.50
C ASP A 3 20.13 0.98 -0.38
N SER A 4 20.91 1.43 0.62
CA SER A 4 21.21 0.60 1.78
C SER A 4 19.91 0.33 2.54
N PRO A 5 19.65 -0.92 3.00
CA PRO A 5 18.42 -1.23 3.69
C PRO A 5 18.30 -0.37 4.96
N VAL A 6 17.16 0.30 5.11
CA VAL A 6 16.85 1.16 6.26
C VAL A 6 15.71 0.53 7.05
N LEU A 7 15.91 0.36 8.36
CA LEU A 7 14.82 0.03 9.27
C LEU A 7 14.15 1.30 9.80
N PRO A 8 12.81 1.31 9.94
CA PRO A 8 12.11 2.32 10.74
C PRO A 8 12.55 2.19 12.19
N THR A 9 12.48 3.26 12.98
CA THR A 9 12.90 3.25 14.40
C THR A 9 12.11 2.26 15.25
N ARG A 10 10.89 1.92 14.82
CA ARG A 10 9.98 1.00 15.50
C ARG A 10 9.35 0.03 14.52
N LEU A 11 9.16 -1.21 14.96
CA LEU A 11 8.39 -2.24 14.25
C LEU A 11 7.49 -2.97 15.24
N LEU A 12 6.35 -3.46 14.75
CA LEU A 12 5.54 -4.43 15.50
C LEU A 12 6.05 -5.84 15.21
N TYR A 13 6.46 -6.54 16.26
CA TYR A 13 6.70 -7.97 16.24
C TYR A 13 5.36 -8.72 16.36
N VAL A 14 5.18 -9.76 15.55
CA VAL A 14 4.00 -10.62 15.52
C VAL A 14 4.41 -12.02 15.93
N ASP A 15 3.77 -12.54 16.98
CA ASP A 15 3.95 -13.91 17.46
C ASP A 15 2.62 -14.57 17.84
N THR A 16 2.70 -15.81 18.29
CA THR A 16 1.55 -16.54 18.84
C THR A 16 1.34 -16.16 20.30
N SER A 17 0.08 -16.02 20.72
CA SER A 17 -0.22 -15.79 22.14
C SER A 17 0.31 -16.93 23.02
N SER A 18 0.66 -16.62 24.28
CA SER A 18 1.11 -17.60 25.27
C SER A 18 0.05 -18.67 25.59
N GLU A 19 -1.21 -18.38 25.30
CA GLU A 19 -2.34 -19.30 25.46
C GLU A 19 -2.56 -20.20 24.23
N GLY A 20 -1.77 -20.01 23.17
CA GLY A 20 -1.86 -20.80 21.93
C GLY A 20 -3.06 -20.46 21.04
N THR A 21 -3.92 -19.53 21.46
CA THR A 21 -5.09 -19.07 20.70
C THR A 21 -4.87 -17.63 20.22
N GLY A 22 -4.62 -17.46 18.92
CA GLY A 22 -4.53 -16.15 18.27
C GLY A 22 -3.11 -15.54 18.20
N LEU A 23 -3.03 -14.40 17.52
CA LEU A 23 -1.80 -13.63 17.34
C LEU A 23 -1.66 -12.58 18.45
N ARG A 24 -0.42 -12.34 18.87
CA ARG A 24 -0.04 -11.23 19.72
C ARG A 24 0.87 -10.29 18.93
N VAL A 25 0.79 -9.01 19.26
CA VAL A 25 1.64 -7.97 18.68
C VAL A 25 2.35 -7.20 19.78
N GLN A 26 3.59 -6.81 19.52
CA GLN A 26 4.42 -6.05 20.45
C GLN A 26 5.25 -5.02 19.68
N LEU A 27 5.32 -3.79 20.18
CA LEU A 27 6.18 -2.76 19.63
C LEU A 27 7.63 -2.98 20.09
N HIS A 28 8.56 -2.91 19.16
CA HIS A 28 10.00 -2.99 19.42
C HIS A 28 10.71 -1.78 18.82
N LEU A 29 11.69 -1.27 19.55
CA LEU A 29 12.67 -0.33 19.02
C LEU A 29 13.69 -1.12 18.19
N THR A 30 13.96 -0.65 16.98
CA THR A 30 14.98 -1.26 16.11
C THR A 30 16.32 -0.58 16.35
N SER A 31 17.41 -1.32 16.14
CA SER A 31 18.74 -0.71 16.13
C SER A 31 19.13 -0.26 14.72
N ALA A 32 19.92 0.80 14.62
CA ALA A 32 20.42 1.32 13.35
C ALA A 32 21.54 0.47 12.73
N SER A 33 21.77 -0.76 13.19
CA SER A 33 22.86 -1.58 12.63
C SER A 33 22.51 -2.06 11.21
N ARG A 34 23.45 -1.89 10.28
CA ARG A 34 23.26 -2.30 8.88
C ARG A 34 23.04 -3.81 8.72
N ALA A 35 23.64 -4.61 9.60
CA ALA A 35 23.49 -6.06 9.60
C ALA A 35 22.03 -6.46 9.95
N GLU A 36 21.46 -5.85 10.98
CA GLU A 36 20.06 -6.06 11.36
C GLU A 36 19.11 -5.58 10.27
N ALA A 37 19.38 -4.41 9.67
CA ALA A 37 18.57 -3.90 8.57
C ALA A 37 18.54 -4.81 7.34
N THR A 38 19.63 -5.52 7.08
CA THR A 38 19.70 -6.46 5.95
C THR A 38 19.00 -7.79 6.28
N ALA A 39 19.03 -8.22 7.54
CA ALA A 39 18.46 -9.49 7.97
C ALA A 39 16.93 -9.41 8.22
N THR A 40 16.43 -8.25 8.63
CA THR A 40 15.03 -8.08 9.04
C THR A 40 14.11 -7.82 7.85
N ARG A 41 13.25 -8.81 7.56
CA ARG A 41 12.16 -8.67 6.59
C ARG A 41 10.88 -8.23 7.31
N TYR A 42 10.34 -7.09 6.90
CA TYR A 42 9.09 -6.55 7.46
C TYR A 42 8.08 -6.17 6.36
N ALA A 43 6.80 -6.22 6.71
CA ALA A 43 5.73 -5.66 5.91
C ALA A 43 5.45 -4.21 6.29
N THR A 44 4.89 -3.42 5.39
CA THR A 44 4.26 -2.12 5.72
C THR A 44 2.76 -2.19 5.44
N LEU A 45 1.96 -1.44 6.19
CA LEU A 45 0.53 -1.29 5.93
C LEU A 45 0.21 0.07 5.32
N SER A 46 -0.35 0.06 4.11
CA SER A 46 -0.95 1.23 3.45
C SER A 46 -2.48 1.14 3.59
N TYR A 47 -3.10 2.09 4.30
CA TYR A 47 -4.53 2.06 4.62
C TYR A 47 -5.17 3.44 4.78
N CYS A 48 -6.50 3.49 4.80
CA CYS A 48 -7.26 4.69 5.16
C CYS A 48 -7.54 4.71 6.66
N TRP A 49 -7.21 5.83 7.30
CA TRP A 49 -7.49 6.05 8.72
C TRP A 49 -9.00 6.12 8.99
N GLY A 50 -9.75 6.85 8.14
CA GLY A 50 -11.22 6.91 8.15
C GLY A 50 -11.85 7.73 9.26
N GLY A 51 -11.04 8.45 10.05
CA GLY A 51 -11.51 9.26 11.17
C GLY A 51 -10.43 9.41 12.25
N PRO A 52 -10.81 9.93 13.45
CA PRO A 52 -9.92 9.97 14.61
C PRO A 52 -9.29 8.60 14.91
N GLN A 53 -8.01 8.59 15.27
CA GLN A 53 -7.28 7.36 15.59
C GLN A 53 -7.37 7.08 17.08
N GLU A 54 -8.29 6.19 17.47
CA GLU A 54 -8.39 5.72 18.86
C GLU A 54 -7.25 4.75 19.21
N PHE A 55 -6.74 4.03 18.21
CA PHE A 55 -5.67 3.05 18.39
C PHE A 55 -4.38 3.54 17.71
N GLN A 56 -3.56 4.27 18.46
CA GLN A 56 -2.31 4.88 17.97
C GLN A 56 -1.22 4.87 19.05
N LEU A 57 0.05 4.95 18.65
CA LEU A 57 1.17 5.14 19.56
C LEU A 57 1.19 6.57 20.08
N ASN A 58 1.05 6.69 21.39
CA ASN A 58 1.21 7.92 22.15
C ASN A 58 1.73 7.60 23.56
N THR A 59 1.92 8.61 24.39
CA THR A 59 2.42 8.46 25.76
C THR A 59 1.57 7.54 26.64
N GLU A 60 0.26 7.48 26.42
CA GLU A 60 -0.64 6.64 27.21
C GLU A 60 -0.63 5.17 26.75
N SER A 61 -0.51 4.93 25.44
CA SER A 61 -0.57 3.59 24.85
C SER A 61 0.79 2.89 24.76
N GLU A 62 1.91 3.62 24.86
CA GLU A 62 3.27 3.11 24.68
C GLU A 62 3.57 1.88 25.55
N SER A 63 3.24 1.93 26.84
CA SER A 63 3.50 0.81 27.76
C SER A 63 2.74 -0.46 27.34
N MET A 64 1.49 -0.32 26.90
CA MET A 64 0.69 -1.43 26.39
C MET A 64 1.27 -1.98 25.07
N LEU A 65 1.66 -1.09 24.14
CA LEU A 65 2.24 -1.49 22.86
C LEU A 65 3.58 -2.23 23.07
N MET A 66 4.45 -1.73 23.95
CA MET A 66 5.77 -2.29 24.25
C MET A 66 5.69 -3.57 25.08
N SER A 67 4.70 -3.73 25.98
CA SER A 67 4.47 -4.99 26.69
C SER A 67 3.81 -6.04 25.80
N GLY A 68 3.11 -5.62 24.76
CA GLY A 68 2.47 -6.46 23.77
C GLY A 68 1.11 -6.99 24.23
N PHE A 69 0.19 -7.13 23.27
CA PHE A 69 -1.23 -7.39 23.52
C PHE A 69 -1.82 -8.26 22.41
N GLN A 70 -3.02 -8.81 22.63
CA GLN A 70 -3.67 -9.66 21.63
C GLN A 70 -4.04 -8.83 20.39
N ALA A 71 -3.69 -9.35 19.20
CA ALA A 71 -3.98 -8.68 17.93
C ALA A 71 -5.48 -8.46 17.72
N SER A 72 -6.34 -9.27 18.34
CA SER A 72 -7.81 -9.15 18.33
C SER A 72 -8.33 -7.81 18.85
N LEU A 73 -7.53 -7.09 19.65
CA LEU A 73 -7.87 -5.75 20.15
C LEU A 73 -7.58 -4.64 19.11
N LEU A 74 -6.86 -4.95 18.03
CA LEU A 74 -6.62 -4.00 16.95
C LEU A 74 -7.91 -3.70 16.19
N PRO A 75 -8.07 -2.47 15.67
CA PRO A 75 -9.06 -2.17 14.65
C PRO A 75 -8.97 -3.17 13.48
N LYS A 76 -10.12 -3.51 12.89
CA LYS A 76 -10.23 -4.65 11.97
C LYS A 76 -9.23 -4.62 10.79
N THR A 77 -8.96 -3.45 10.21
CA THR A 77 -7.98 -3.29 9.12
C THR A 77 -6.55 -3.57 9.59
N LEU A 78 -6.19 -3.16 10.80
CA LEU A 78 -4.87 -3.40 11.38
C LEU A 78 -4.72 -4.88 11.75
N HIS A 79 -5.76 -5.48 12.35
CA HIS A 79 -5.82 -6.92 12.61
C HIS A 79 -5.65 -7.73 11.32
N ASP A 80 -6.41 -7.40 10.28
CA ASP A 80 -6.32 -8.08 8.97
C ASP A 80 -4.91 -7.98 8.37
N ALA A 81 -4.24 -6.83 8.52
CA ALA A 81 -2.86 -6.65 8.06
C ALA A 81 -1.86 -7.51 8.84
N VAL A 82 -2.01 -7.60 10.16
CA VAL A 82 -1.20 -8.49 11.01
C VAL A 82 -1.40 -9.95 10.61
N GLN A 83 -2.65 -10.36 10.36
CA GLN A 83 -2.97 -11.70 9.88
C GLN A 83 -2.29 -12.00 8.53
N VAL A 84 -2.42 -11.09 7.56
CA VAL A 84 -1.77 -11.26 6.25
C VAL A 84 -0.25 -11.34 6.37
N ALA A 85 0.37 -10.47 7.18
CA ALA A 85 1.80 -10.51 7.41
C ALA A 85 2.25 -11.86 8.02
N TRP A 86 1.49 -12.37 8.98
CA TRP A 86 1.74 -13.69 9.57
C TRP A 86 1.64 -14.83 8.55
N ASP A 87 0.57 -14.82 7.75
CA ASP A 87 0.26 -15.88 6.77
C ASP A 87 1.30 -15.96 5.64
N ILE A 88 1.88 -14.81 5.24
CA ILE A 88 2.97 -14.77 4.25
C ILE A 88 4.36 -14.99 4.87
N GLY A 89 4.41 -15.41 6.14
CA GLY A 89 5.63 -15.81 6.83
C GLY A 89 6.49 -14.65 7.34
N LEU A 90 5.92 -13.46 7.51
CA LEU A 90 6.59 -12.33 8.15
C LEU A 90 6.26 -12.27 9.64
N ARG A 91 7.19 -11.73 10.41
CA ARG A 91 7.06 -11.51 11.86
C ARG A 91 7.12 -10.04 12.24
N TRP A 92 7.44 -9.18 11.28
CA TRP A 92 7.58 -7.76 11.48
C TRP A 92 6.63 -7.02 10.56
N ILE A 93 5.89 -6.07 11.11
CA ILE A 93 5.04 -5.16 10.35
C ILE A 93 5.18 -3.73 10.87
N TRP A 94 5.25 -2.78 9.95
CA TRP A 94 5.22 -1.35 10.24
C TRP A 94 3.83 -0.80 9.90
N ILE A 95 3.23 -0.10 10.86
CA ILE A 95 1.93 0.55 10.73
C ILE A 95 2.11 1.99 11.23
N ASP A 96 1.87 2.98 10.37
CA ASP A 96 2.16 4.40 10.67
C ASP A 96 1.56 4.85 12.02
N GLY A 97 0.29 4.53 12.27
CA GLY A 97 -0.38 4.87 13.52
C GLY A 97 0.22 4.22 14.77
N LEU A 98 0.97 3.12 14.67
CA LEU A 98 1.52 2.36 15.80
C LEU A 98 3.05 2.38 15.90
N CYS A 99 3.74 2.80 14.84
CA CYS A 99 5.19 2.87 14.79
C CYS A 99 5.72 4.31 14.77
N ILE A 100 4.85 5.31 14.63
CA ILE A 100 5.17 6.74 14.76
C ILE A 100 4.47 7.26 16.01
N ARG A 101 5.20 7.99 16.86
CA ARG A 101 4.62 8.62 18.04
C ARG A 101 3.77 9.82 17.62
N GLN A 102 2.46 9.74 17.81
CA GLN A 102 1.50 10.71 17.25
C GLN A 102 1.40 12.00 18.07
N ASP A 103 1.79 11.96 19.33
CA ASP A 103 1.79 13.09 20.27
C ASP A 103 3.17 13.79 20.38
N ASP A 104 4.15 13.38 19.58
CA ASP A 104 5.50 13.96 19.52
C ASP A 104 5.77 14.51 18.11
N VAL A 105 5.96 15.82 18.03
CA VAL A 105 6.06 16.55 16.75
C VAL A 105 7.38 16.23 16.05
N GLU A 106 8.46 16.15 16.81
CA GLU A 106 9.81 15.86 16.32
C GLU A 106 9.92 14.42 15.81
N ASP A 107 9.39 13.45 16.56
CA ASP A 107 9.33 12.05 16.17
C ASP A 107 8.50 11.85 14.90
N LYS A 108 7.32 12.48 14.85
CA LYS A 108 6.45 12.45 13.68
C LYS A 108 7.14 13.04 12.46
N ALA A 109 7.76 14.21 12.58
CA ALA A 109 8.48 14.84 11.48
C ALA A 109 9.63 13.96 10.97
N MET A 110 10.38 13.32 11.87
CA MET A 110 11.48 12.43 11.52
C MET A 110 10.99 11.18 10.77
N GLU A 111 9.97 10.50 11.27
CA GLU A 111 9.43 9.29 10.65
C GLU A 111 8.75 9.61 9.31
N VAL A 112 7.99 10.70 9.24
CA VAL A 112 7.32 11.16 8.00
C VAL A 112 8.35 11.46 6.91
N ALA A 113 9.45 12.15 7.23
CA ALA A 113 10.54 12.41 6.29
C ALA A 113 11.18 11.11 5.75
N ARG A 114 11.14 10.03 6.54
CA ARG A 114 11.72 8.73 6.20
C ARG A 114 10.73 7.74 5.60
N MET A 115 9.44 8.07 5.49
CA MET A 115 8.41 7.15 4.97
C MET A 115 8.80 6.54 3.62
N HIS A 116 9.36 7.33 2.72
CA HIS A 116 9.82 6.86 1.41
C HIS A 116 10.86 5.72 1.52
N LEU A 117 11.77 5.79 2.49
CA LEU A 117 12.76 4.74 2.79
C LEU A 117 12.13 3.53 3.47
N ILE A 118 11.17 3.76 4.37
CA ILE A 118 10.46 2.69 5.11
C ILE A 118 9.64 1.84 4.14
N TYR A 119 8.88 2.46 3.23
CA TYR A 119 8.14 1.74 2.21
C TYR A 119 9.08 1.11 1.18
N GLY A 120 10.12 1.84 0.74
CA GLY A 120 11.12 1.35 -0.22
C GLY A 120 11.95 0.16 0.28
N SER A 121 12.22 0.08 1.59
CA SER A 121 12.99 -0.99 2.22
C SER A 121 12.13 -2.16 2.70
N SER A 122 10.80 -2.01 2.70
CA SER A 122 9.89 -3.09 3.11
C SER A 122 10.02 -4.32 2.21
N PHE A 123 9.82 -5.50 2.78
CA PHE A 123 9.74 -6.72 1.99
C PHE A 123 8.51 -6.71 1.08
N VAL A 124 7.39 -6.21 1.61
CA VAL A 124 6.11 -6.06 0.94
C VAL A 124 5.25 -4.99 1.62
N THR A 125 4.55 -4.19 0.82
CA THR A 125 3.47 -3.34 1.30
C THR A 125 2.14 -4.07 1.15
N ILE A 126 1.41 -4.23 2.25
CA ILE A 126 0.02 -4.66 2.28
C ILE A 126 -0.84 -3.41 2.09
N SER A 127 -1.63 -3.36 1.03
CA SER A 127 -2.54 -2.25 0.76
C SER A 127 -3.98 -2.68 0.99
N ALA A 128 -4.59 -2.14 2.05
CA ALA A 128 -6.00 -2.32 2.39
C ALA A 128 -6.89 -1.45 1.49
N SER A 129 -6.79 -1.62 0.17
CA SER A 129 -7.31 -0.65 -0.80
C SER A 129 -8.82 -0.42 -0.68
N ARG A 130 -9.58 -1.49 -0.45
CA ARG A 130 -11.04 -1.46 -0.34
C ARG A 130 -11.59 -0.88 0.97
N ALA A 131 -10.75 -0.80 2.01
CA ALA A 131 -11.16 -0.30 3.32
C ALA A 131 -11.04 1.23 3.34
N ASP A 132 -12.12 1.92 3.71
CA ASP A 132 -12.17 3.37 3.87
C ASP A 132 -11.73 3.85 5.26
N SER A 133 -11.57 2.91 6.20
CA SER A 133 -11.25 3.17 7.60
C SER A 133 -10.47 2.03 8.26
N CYS A 134 -9.85 2.33 9.40
CA CYS A 134 -9.16 1.33 10.21
C CYS A 134 -10.11 0.28 10.83
N ALA A 135 -11.40 0.60 10.96
CA ALA A 135 -12.40 -0.26 11.58
C ALA A 135 -13.09 -1.23 10.61
N GLN A 136 -13.01 -1.02 9.29
CA GLN A 136 -13.78 -1.78 8.31
C GLN A 136 -13.23 -3.20 8.04
N GLY A 137 -11.90 -3.35 8.00
CA GLY A 137 -11.27 -4.57 7.51
C GLY A 137 -11.30 -4.72 5.99
N PHE A 138 -10.51 -5.65 5.48
CA PHE A 138 -10.35 -5.87 4.03
C PHE A 138 -10.31 -7.35 3.61
N LEU A 139 -10.35 -8.29 4.57
CA LEU A 139 -10.35 -9.74 4.29
C LEU A 139 -11.75 -10.35 4.15
N HIS A 140 -12.81 -9.55 4.27
CA HIS A 140 -14.18 -10.04 4.07
C HIS A 140 -14.41 -10.48 2.62
N GLN A 141 -15.26 -11.48 2.43
CA GLN A 141 -15.52 -12.07 1.13
C GLN A 141 -16.14 -11.04 0.17
N SER A 142 -15.55 -10.89 -1.01
CA SER A 142 -16.15 -10.13 -2.11
C SER A 142 -17.18 -10.97 -2.84
N SER A 143 -18.41 -10.48 -2.93
CA SER A 143 -19.30 -10.90 -4.01
C SER A 143 -18.92 -10.13 -5.26
N LEU A 144 -18.35 -10.81 -6.26
CA LEU A 144 -18.24 -10.22 -7.60
C LEU A 144 -19.65 -9.82 -8.07
N PRO A 145 -19.83 -8.65 -8.69
CA PRO A 145 -21.10 -8.36 -9.34
C PRO A 145 -21.34 -9.45 -10.40
N ALA A 146 -22.52 -10.07 -10.39
CA ALA A 146 -22.86 -11.16 -11.31
C ALA A 146 -22.54 -10.77 -12.77
N PRO A 147 -22.14 -11.70 -13.67
CA PRO A 147 -21.75 -11.38 -15.04
C PRO A 147 -22.77 -10.53 -15.82
N ALA A 148 -24.07 -10.67 -15.52
CA ALA A 148 -25.16 -9.89 -16.09
C ALA A 148 -25.34 -8.48 -15.47
N THR A 149 -24.75 -8.21 -14.32
CA THR A 149 -24.78 -6.89 -13.65
C THR A 149 -23.67 -5.95 -14.12
N VAL A 150 -22.69 -6.49 -14.85
CA VAL A 150 -21.52 -5.73 -15.32
C VAL A 150 -21.63 -5.44 -16.82
N GLY A 151 -22.36 -6.25 -17.60
CA GLY A 151 -22.56 -5.97 -19.01
C GLY A 151 -23.42 -6.99 -19.74
N TYR A 152 -23.62 -6.75 -21.03
CA TYR A 152 -24.34 -7.63 -21.95
C TYR A 152 -23.35 -8.53 -22.69
N LYS A 153 -23.52 -9.84 -22.58
CA LYS A 153 -22.72 -10.82 -23.33
C LYS A 153 -23.32 -11.00 -24.72
N ILE A 154 -22.60 -10.56 -25.74
CA ILE A 154 -23.00 -10.61 -27.15
C ILE A 154 -22.20 -11.71 -27.84
N PRO A 155 -22.84 -12.68 -28.52
CA PRO A 155 -22.11 -13.69 -29.30
C PRO A 155 -21.33 -13.02 -30.44
N TYR A 156 -20.11 -13.48 -30.67
CA TYR A 156 -19.23 -12.97 -31.72
C TYR A 156 -18.57 -14.11 -32.47
N ALA A 157 -18.52 -14.01 -33.80
CA ALA A 157 -17.77 -14.91 -34.66
C ALA A 157 -16.72 -14.10 -35.42
N SER A 158 -15.44 -14.47 -35.29
CA SER A 158 -14.37 -13.82 -36.03
C SER A 158 -14.44 -14.17 -37.53
N PRO A 159 -13.81 -13.36 -38.41
CA PRO A 159 -13.62 -13.71 -39.82
C PRO A 159 -12.93 -15.07 -40.04
N SER A 160 -12.12 -15.50 -39.08
CA SER A 160 -11.48 -16.82 -39.04
C SER A 160 -12.36 -17.95 -38.46
N LYS A 161 -13.68 -17.73 -38.34
CA LYS A 161 -14.69 -18.66 -37.80
C LYS A 161 -14.48 -19.05 -36.32
N ARG A 162 -13.69 -18.30 -35.54
CA ARG A 162 -13.64 -18.53 -34.08
C ARG A 162 -14.92 -17.97 -33.45
N GLN A 163 -15.66 -18.84 -32.79
CA GLN A 163 -16.80 -18.45 -31.98
C GLN A 163 -16.33 -17.97 -30.61
N GLY A 164 -16.97 -16.92 -30.11
CA GLY A 164 -16.69 -16.33 -28.81
C GLY A 164 -17.81 -15.40 -28.37
N SER A 165 -17.51 -14.53 -27.41
CA SER A 165 -18.46 -13.51 -26.96
C SER A 165 -17.73 -12.21 -26.64
N VAL A 166 -18.39 -11.10 -26.92
CA VAL A 166 -17.99 -9.76 -26.52
C VAL A 166 -18.85 -9.36 -25.32
N ILE A 167 -18.25 -8.84 -24.26
CA ILE A 167 -18.99 -8.32 -23.11
C ILE A 167 -19.07 -6.79 -23.27
N LEU A 168 -20.27 -6.29 -23.57
CA LEU A 168 -20.56 -4.86 -23.58
C LEU A 168 -20.91 -4.41 -22.16
N SER A 169 -19.94 -3.80 -21.49
CA SER A 169 -20.07 -3.32 -20.11
C SER A 169 -20.01 -1.79 -20.06
N LYS A 170 -20.81 -1.17 -19.18
CA LYS A 170 -20.54 0.21 -18.78
C LYS A 170 -19.28 0.16 -17.92
N LEU A 171 -18.25 0.90 -18.32
CA LEU A 171 -16.95 0.92 -17.62
C LEU A 171 -17.13 1.46 -16.18
N PHE A 172 -17.49 0.58 -15.24
CA PHE A 172 -17.59 0.90 -13.83
C PHE A 172 -16.21 0.73 -13.21
N ARG A 173 -15.46 1.84 -13.18
CA ARG A 173 -14.19 1.92 -12.44
C ARG A 173 -14.53 2.24 -10.99
N LYS A 174 -14.54 1.22 -10.12
CA LYS A 174 -14.61 1.49 -8.68
C LYS A 174 -13.23 2.02 -8.25
N ILE A 175 -13.20 3.28 -7.82
CA ILE A 175 -12.02 3.88 -7.23
C ILE A 175 -11.92 3.33 -5.82
N SER A 176 -10.80 2.67 -5.49
CA SER A 176 -10.59 2.19 -4.13
C SER A 176 -10.43 3.39 -3.20
N PRO A 177 -11.00 3.38 -1.98
CA PRO A 177 -10.86 4.48 -1.01
C PRO A 177 -9.43 5.00 -0.89
N ILE A 178 -8.46 4.08 -0.85
CA ILE A 178 -7.04 4.41 -0.72
C ILE A 178 -6.51 5.30 -1.85
N ASP A 179 -7.01 5.14 -3.08
CA ASP A 179 -6.54 5.89 -4.25
C ASP A 179 -6.88 7.39 -4.17
N ASN A 180 -7.74 7.78 -3.22
CA ASN A 180 -8.07 9.17 -2.94
C ASN A 180 -7.15 9.80 -1.89
N ARG A 181 -6.31 9.05 -1.17
CA ARG A 181 -5.45 9.59 -0.10
C ARG A 181 -4.07 9.95 -0.63
N GLY A 182 -3.62 11.18 -0.41
CA GLY A 182 -2.37 11.74 -0.97
C GLY A 182 -1.13 10.90 -0.67
N TRP A 183 -0.85 10.66 0.61
CA TRP A 183 0.30 9.86 1.09
C TRP A 183 0.42 8.50 0.41
N THR A 184 -0.71 7.84 0.14
CA THR A 184 -0.71 6.47 -0.37
C THR A 184 -0.12 6.34 -1.78
N LEU A 185 0.01 7.44 -2.54
CA LEU A 185 0.69 7.40 -3.83
C LEU A 185 2.17 7.07 -3.64
N GLN A 186 2.80 7.72 -2.66
CA GLN A 186 4.20 7.49 -2.30
C GLN A 186 4.38 6.06 -1.78
N GLU A 187 3.50 5.63 -0.89
CA GLU A 187 3.51 4.29 -0.29
C GLU A 187 3.44 3.19 -1.36
N HIS A 188 2.64 3.38 -2.42
CA HIS A 188 2.52 2.41 -3.52
C HIS A 188 3.67 2.48 -4.52
N LEU A 189 4.11 3.69 -4.92
CA LEU A 189 5.10 3.85 -5.99
C LEU A 189 6.54 3.59 -5.53
N LEU A 190 6.84 3.77 -4.24
CA LEU A 190 8.20 3.57 -3.74
C LEU A 190 8.47 2.16 -3.22
N ALA A 191 7.43 1.45 -2.80
CA ALA A 191 7.54 0.05 -2.40
C ALA A 191 7.99 -0.86 -3.56
N HIS A 192 8.86 -1.82 -3.25
CA HIS A 192 9.33 -2.81 -4.25
C HIS A 192 8.29 -3.87 -4.57
N ARG A 193 7.37 -4.13 -3.65
CA ARG A 193 6.32 -5.14 -3.76
C ARG A 193 5.07 -4.63 -3.08
N VAL A 194 3.92 -4.76 -3.74
CA VAL A 194 2.62 -4.35 -3.19
C VAL A 194 1.59 -5.45 -3.43
N VAL A 195 0.97 -5.95 -2.36
CA VAL A 195 -0.28 -6.73 -2.43
C VAL A 195 -1.43 -5.78 -2.15
N ARG A 196 -2.34 -5.59 -3.10
CA ARG A 196 -3.52 -4.75 -2.94
C ARG A 196 -4.78 -5.59 -2.82
N PHE A 197 -5.51 -5.37 -1.73
CA PHE A 197 -6.80 -5.96 -1.44
C PHE A 197 -7.90 -5.00 -1.92
N THR A 198 -8.37 -5.21 -3.15
CA THR A 198 -9.40 -4.37 -3.77
C THR A 198 -10.80 -4.96 -3.55
N ASP A 199 -11.83 -4.25 -3.99
CA ASP A 199 -13.20 -4.74 -3.93
C ASP A 199 -13.45 -6.03 -4.72
N TYR A 200 -12.61 -6.31 -5.71
CA TYR A 200 -12.93 -7.28 -6.74
C TYR A 200 -11.96 -8.44 -6.81
N GLN A 201 -10.66 -8.16 -6.65
CA GLN A 201 -9.63 -9.19 -6.70
C GLN A 201 -8.37 -8.72 -6.00
N LEU A 202 -7.49 -9.68 -5.74
CA LEU A 202 -6.13 -9.39 -5.30
C LEU A 202 -5.26 -8.93 -6.46
N HIS A 203 -4.44 -7.93 -6.19
CA HIS A 203 -3.43 -7.44 -7.12
C HIS A 203 -2.06 -7.53 -6.49
N TRP A 204 -1.11 -8.04 -7.26
CA TRP A 204 0.29 -8.08 -6.90
C TRP A 204 1.09 -7.25 -7.90
N THR A 205 1.97 -6.39 -7.41
CA THR A 205 2.95 -5.70 -8.26
C THR A 205 4.31 -5.81 -7.60
N CYS A 206 5.34 -6.07 -8.40
CA CYS A 206 6.73 -5.93 -8.01
C CYS A 206 7.51 -5.13 -9.06
N MET A 207 8.83 -5.10 -8.93
CA MET A 207 9.71 -4.32 -9.82
C MET A 207 9.60 -4.71 -11.30
N ASP A 208 9.36 -5.99 -11.58
CA ASP A 208 9.43 -6.53 -12.95
C ASP A 208 8.05 -6.88 -13.51
N THR A 209 7.08 -7.19 -12.66
CA THR A 209 5.79 -7.74 -13.10
C THR A 209 4.63 -7.25 -12.26
N SER A 210 3.43 -7.39 -12.82
CA SER A 210 2.18 -7.25 -12.11
C SER A 210 1.26 -8.42 -12.43
N MET A 211 0.64 -8.96 -11.39
CA MET A 211 -0.29 -10.08 -11.44
C MET A 211 -1.59 -9.70 -10.74
N PHE A 212 -2.64 -10.42 -11.06
CA PHE A 212 -3.94 -10.33 -10.40
C PHE A 212 -4.51 -11.73 -10.29
N GLU A 213 -5.46 -11.89 -9.37
CA GLU A 213 -6.15 -13.16 -9.15
C GLU A 213 -6.63 -13.78 -10.48
N PRO A 214 -6.43 -15.10 -10.71
CA PRO A 214 -6.65 -15.71 -12.01
C PRO A 214 -8.05 -15.42 -12.57
N LYS A 215 -8.11 -15.17 -13.87
CA LYS A 215 -9.37 -15.02 -14.59
C LYS A 215 -10.12 -16.33 -14.62
N SER A 216 -11.09 -16.54 -13.73
CA SER A 216 -12.18 -17.47 -14.03
C SER A 216 -13.03 -16.90 -15.18
N PRO A 217 -13.82 -17.71 -15.91
CA PRO A 217 -14.82 -17.20 -16.86
C PRO A 217 -15.83 -16.21 -16.24
N GLU A 218 -15.87 -16.15 -14.90
CA GLU A 218 -16.70 -15.29 -14.07
C GLU A 218 -15.95 -14.07 -13.52
N SER A 219 -14.65 -13.93 -13.81
CA SER A 219 -13.83 -12.80 -13.38
C SER A 219 -14.22 -11.49 -14.08
N LEU A 220 -14.07 -10.39 -13.35
CA LEU A 220 -14.34 -9.07 -13.90
C LEU A 220 -13.35 -8.71 -15.03
N PRO A 221 -13.80 -7.99 -16.07
CA PRO A 221 -12.90 -7.47 -17.10
C PRO A 221 -11.78 -6.63 -16.47
N THR A 222 -10.53 -6.83 -16.91
CA THR A 222 -9.36 -6.07 -16.44
C THR A 222 -9.54 -4.54 -16.56
N SER A 223 -10.41 -4.08 -17.46
CA SER A 223 -10.79 -2.67 -17.63
C SER A 223 -11.54 -2.04 -16.44
N HIS A 224 -12.08 -2.85 -15.53
CA HIS A 224 -12.78 -2.39 -14.33
C HIS A 224 -11.84 -2.14 -13.15
N VAL A 225 -10.60 -2.62 -13.26
CA VAL A 225 -9.54 -2.37 -12.31
C VAL A 225 -8.83 -1.09 -12.72
N ARG A 226 -9.10 -0.02 -11.99
CA ARG A 226 -8.36 1.23 -12.18
C ARG A 226 -6.89 1.00 -11.84
N ASN A 227 -5.99 1.62 -12.61
CA ASN A 227 -4.67 2.01 -12.16
C ASN A 227 -3.57 0.96 -11.96
N VAL A 228 -3.75 -0.33 -12.20
CA VAL A 228 -2.60 -1.26 -12.06
C VAL A 228 -1.55 -1.02 -13.13
N LYS A 229 -1.99 -0.94 -14.40
CA LYS A 229 -1.09 -0.64 -15.52
C LYS A 229 -0.49 0.77 -15.38
N LEU A 230 -1.30 1.77 -15.04
CA LEU A 230 -0.82 3.15 -14.86
C LEU A 230 0.13 3.26 -13.67
N ALA A 231 -0.17 2.64 -12.53
CA ALA A 231 0.73 2.62 -11.37
C ALA A 231 2.03 1.88 -11.67
N TYR A 232 1.97 0.79 -12.41
CA TYR A 232 3.16 0.07 -12.89
C TYR A 232 3.98 0.90 -13.90
N GLU A 233 3.33 1.62 -14.82
CA GLU A 233 3.99 2.54 -15.75
C GLU A 233 4.62 3.74 -15.03
N MET A 234 3.93 4.31 -14.03
CA MET A 234 4.47 5.37 -13.16
C MET A 234 5.65 4.85 -12.35
N TYR A 235 5.54 3.66 -11.77
CA TYR A 235 6.61 2.97 -11.04
C TYR A 235 7.83 2.74 -11.94
N LYS A 236 7.62 2.22 -13.15
CA LYS A 236 8.69 2.06 -14.15
C LYS A 236 9.30 3.40 -14.52
N GLY A 237 8.47 4.42 -14.74
CA GLY A 237 8.93 5.77 -15.02
C GLY A 237 9.84 6.34 -13.93
N ILE A 238 9.58 6.04 -12.66
CA ILE A 238 10.42 6.45 -11.52
C ILE A 238 11.77 5.70 -11.50
N ARG A 239 11.91 4.55 -12.16
CA ARG A 239 13.11 3.69 -12.06
C ARG A 239 13.87 3.46 -13.38
N ASP A 240 13.32 3.88 -14.51
CA ASP A 240 13.95 3.78 -15.84
C ASP A 240 14.92 4.95 -16.07
N GLU A 241 16.05 4.71 -16.73
CA GLU A 241 17.05 5.73 -17.08
C GLU A 241 16.58 6.62 -18.26
N ASN A 242 15.69 6.11 -19.13
CA ASN A 242 15.33 6.76 -20.40
C ASN A 242 13.96 7.47 -20.32
N ARG A 243 13.88 8.50 -19.47
CA ARG A 243 12.59 9.10 -19.08
C ARG A 243 12.09 10.16 -20.05
N GLY A 244 10.81 10.06 -20.40
CA GLY A 244 10.04 11.17 -20.94
C GLY A 244 9.27 11.91 -19.85
N CYS A 245 9.15 13.25 -19.99
CA CYS A 245 8.38 14.12 -19.08
C CYS A 245 6.93 13.64 -18.86
N ARG A 246 6.38 12.83 -19.77
CA ARG A 246 5.03 12.28 -19.70
C ARG A 246 4.80 11.38 -18.48
N HIS A 247 5.77 10.57 -18.06
CA HIS A 247 5.59 9.73 -16.87
C HIS A 247 5.54 10.57 -15.59
N TRP A 248 6.40 11.59 -15.48
CA TRP A 248 6.34 12.56 -14.39
C TRP A 248 5.01 13.32 -14.37
N MET A 249 4.54 13.81 -15.52
CA MET A 249 3.25 14.47 -15.63
C MET A 249 2.09 13.57 -15.16
N ASN A 250 2.10 12.27 -15.52
CA ASN A 250 1.09 11.32 -15.04
C ASN A 250 1.12 11.17 -13.51
N ILE A 251 2.32 11.12 -12.89
CA ILE A 251 2.48 11.04 -11.44
C ILE A 251 1.91 12.28 -10.76
N VAL A 252 2.28 13.47 -11.26
CA VAL A 252 1.79 14.75 -10.73
C VAL A 252 0.28 14.85 -10.89
N GLU A 253 -0.27 14.47 -12.05
CA GLU A 253 -1.71 14.50 -12.32
C GLU A 253 -2.48 13.55 -11.39
N GLU A 254 -2.02 12.31 -11.22
CA GLU A 254 -2.63 11.37 -10.29
C GLU A 254 -2.51 11.85 -8.84
N TYR A 255 -1.41 12.48 -8.45
CA TYR A 255 -1.26 13.07 -7.11
C TYR A 255 -2.18 14.25 -6.86
N CYS A 256 -2.32 15.14 -7.84
CA CYS A 256 -3.18 16.33 -7.74
C CYS A 256 -4.66 15.98 -7.58
N ARG A 257 -5.08 14.81 -8.05
CA ARG A 257 -6.45 14.28 -7.85
C ARG A 257 -6.71 13.74 -6.44
N ARG A 258 -5.66 13.51 -5.64
CA ARG A 258 -5.78 12.95 -4.29
C ARG A 258 -6.02 14.05 -3.25
N ARG A 259 -6.70 13.66 -2.18
CA ARG A 259 -7.05 14.48 -1.03
C ARG A 259 -6.01 14.31 0.07
N LEU A 260 -5.75 15.40 0.77
CA LEU A 260 -4.98 15.43 2.00
C LEU A 260 -5.87 16.03 3.08
N THR A 261 -5.76 15.50 4.30
CA THR A 261 -6.47 16.04 5.46
C THR A 261 -5.84 17.36 5.89
N ASP A 262 -4.50 17.42 5.90
CA ASP A 262 -3.72 18.62 6.14
C ASP A 262 -3.10 19.11 4.82
N GLY A 263 -3.31 20.37 4.47
CA GLY A 263 -2.71 20.98 3.28
C GLY A 263 -1.19 21.09 3.37
N SER A 264 -0.63 21.16 4.59
CA SER A 264 0.81 21.22 4.82
C SER A 264 1.55 19.95 4.33
N ASP A 265 0.86 18.82 4.29
CA ASP A 265 1.37 17.54 3.80
C ASP A 265 1.58 17.51 2.27
N LYS A 266 1.14 18.54 1.52
CA LYS A 266 1.14 18.50 0.05
C LYS A 266 2.52 18.32 -0.57
N LEU A 267 3.55 18.94 -0.02
CA LEU A 267 4.92 18.76 -0.51
C LEU A 267 5.60 17.55 0.15
N PRO A 268 5.53 17.35 1.48
CA PRO A 268 6.06 16.15 2.13
C PRO A 268 5.57 14.82 1.53
N ALA A 269 4.30 14.71 1.16
CA ALA A 269 3.75 13.47 0.59
C ALA A 269 4.21 13.18 -0.85
N MET A 270 4.76 14.17 -1.56
CA MET A 270 5.34 13.99 -2.91
C MET A 270 6.87 13.92 -2.88
N SER A 271 7.53 14.49 -1.86
CA SER A 271 8.99 14.68 -1.85
C SER A 271 9.76 13.38 -2.05
N GLY A 272 9.35 12.28 -1.41
CA GLY A 272 10.00 10.97 -1.61
C GLY A 272 9.91 10.43 -3.04
N ILE A 273 8.80 10.71 -3.74
CA ILE A 273 8.65 10.33 -5.16
C ILE A 273 9.56 11.20 -6.02
N ALA A 274 9.58 12.50 -5.75
CA ALA A 274 10.39 13.47 -6.47
C ALA A 274 11.89 13.22 -6.29
N GLU A 275 12.33 12.88 -5.07
CA GLU A 275 13.71 12.52 -4.78
C GLU A 275 14.11 11.23 -5.50
N SER A 276 13.27 10.19 -5.44
CA SER A 276 13.49 8.95 -6.19
C SER A 276 13.57 9.22 -7.70
N TRP A 277 12.72 10.12 -8.21
CA TRP A 277 12.74 10.55 -9.60
C TRP A 277 14.05 11.25 -9.97
N ALA A 278 14.48 12.24 -9.19
CA ALA A 278 15.70 13.02 -9.42
C ALA A 278 16.97 12.14 -9.46
N ARG A 279 17.10 11.19 -8.52
CA ARG A 279 18.24 10.26 -8.46
C ARG A 279 18.46 9.45 -9.73
N THR A 280 17.40 9.24 -10.49
CA THR A 280 17.37 8.31 -11.63
C THR A 280 17.12 9.01 -12.96
N SER A 281 16.74 10.30 -12.95
CA SER A 281 16.66 11.16 -14.14
C SER A 281 17.88 12.08 -14.31
N ASN A 282 18.75 12.18 -13.28
CA ASN A 282 19.82 13.17 -13.20
C ASN A 282 19.31 14.63 -13.30
N ASP A 283 18.04 14.85 -12.95
CA ASP A 283 17.46 16.18 -12.74
C ASP A 283 17.55 16.58 -11.26
N GLU A 284 17.33 17.87 -10.99
CA GLU A 284 17.23 18.40 -9.64
C GLU A 284 15.76 18.67 -9.28
N TYR A 285 15.30 18.18 -8.14
CA TYR A 285 13.97 18.48 -7.65
C TYR A 285 13.92 19.86 -6.99
N LEU A 286 13.25 20.80 -7.65
CA LEU A 286 13.08 22.18 -7.19
C LEU A 286 11.70 22.37 -6.54
N ALA A 287 11.61 22.18 -5.23
CA ALA A 287 10.36 22.40 -4.50
C ALA A 287 10.04 23.90 -4.38
N GLY A 288 8.84 24.32 -4.79
CA GLY A 288 8.32 25.67 -4.55
C GLY A 288 8.78 26.77 -5.51
N LEU A 289 9.41 26.41 -6.63
CA LEU A 289 9.72 27.30 -7.76
C LEU A 289 8.59 27.31 -8.80
#